data_AF-A0A955Y998-F1
#
_entry.id   AF-A0A955Y998-F1
#
_cell.length_a   1.000
_cell.length_b   1.000
_cell.length_c   1.000
_cell.angle_alpha   90.00
_cell.angle_beta   90.00
_cell.angle_gamma   90.00
#
_symmetry.space_group_name_H-M   'P 1'
#
loop_
_entity.id
_entity.type
_entity.pdbx_description
1 polymer ?
#
loop_
_entity_poly.entity_id
_entity_poly.type
_entity_poly.pdbx_seq_one_letter_code
_entity_poly.pdbx_strand_id
1 'polypeptide(L)'
;MMMRHNPRFRRAVAQIEPLLEELGFRLVREVYDHACFGSSLAEYKRRGALVRVVWDGKESILFVDTRHPLSRTWSPVDDVASVQTGSPGSDADDEGIQGVCVALASRFQGRGRQKRRP
;
A
#
# COMPACT_ATOMS: atom_id res chain seq x y z
N MET A 1 -8.41 17.15 21.27
CA MET A 1 -8.21 15.68 21.36
C MET A 1 -7.22 15.31 20.26
N MET A 2 -5.96 15.02 20.61
CA MET A 2 -4.94 14.68 19.61
C MET A 2 -5.24 13.29 19.04
N MET A 3 -5.51 13.22 17.73
CA MET A 3 -5.62 11.96 17.00
C MET A 3 -4.29 11.23 17.11
N ARG A 4 -4.21 10.16 17.92
CA ARG A 4 -2.99 9.38 18.07
C ARG A 4 -2.84 8.47 16.86
N HIS A 5 -2.16 8.99 15.84
CA HIS A 5 -1.73 8.19 14.69
C HIS A 5 -0.96 6.95 15.16
N ASN A 6 -1.23 5.80 14.55
CA ASN A 6 -0.47 4.60 14.83
C ASN A 6 0.99 4.82 14.39
N PRO A 7 1.97 4.79 15.31
CA PRO A 7 3.36 5.13 14.98
C PRO A 7 4.00 4.11 14.04
N ARG A 8 3.59 2.83 14.07
CA ARG A 8 4.07 1.80 13.14
C ARG A 8 3.59 2.07 11.74
N PHE A 9 2.29 2.35 11.58
CA PHE A 9 1.73 2.71 10.28
C PHE A 9 2.37 3.99 9.71
N ARG A 10 2.57 5.03 10.54
CA ARG A 10 3.25 6.26 10.09
C ARG A 10 4.69 6.00 9.65
N ARG A 11 5.43 5.15 10.37
CA ARG A 11 6.78 4.75 9.97
C ARG A 11 6.77 4.01 8.63
N ALA A 12 5.84 3.09 8.43
CA ALA A 12 5.71 2.36 7.17
C ALA A 12 5.36 3.29 6.01
N VAL A 13 4.37 4.17 6.19
CA VAL A 13 4.00 5.17 5.18
C VAL A 13 5.17 6.08 4.84
N ALA A 14 5.91 6.59 5.84
CA ALA A 14 7.06 7.46 5.61
C ALA A 14 8.18 6.80 4.77
N GLN A 15 8.29 5.47 4.79
CA GLN A 15 9.25 4.73 3.97
C GLN A 15 8.71 4.41 2.56
N ILE A 16 7.40 4.14 2.44
CA ILE A 16 6.76 3.76 1.17
C ILE A 16 6.44 4.99 0.31
N GLU A 17 6.08 6.10 0.94
CA GLU A 17 5.60 7.32 0.29
C GLU A 17 6.60 7.91 -0.73
N PRO A 18 7.91 8.04 -0.42
CA PRO A 18 8.88 8.52 -1.40
C PRO A 18 8.92 7.69 -2.68
N LEU A 19 8.86 6.35 -2.56
CA LEU A 19 8.81 5.45 -3.72
C LEU A 19 7.51 5.66 -4.53
N LEU A 20 6.37 5.82 -3.85
CA LEU A 20 5.10 6.07 -4.53
C LEU A 20 5.10 7.42 -5.25
N GLU A 21 5.69 8.45 -4.66
CA GLU A 21 5.88 9.76 -5.29
C GLU A 21 6.77 9.68 -6.53
N GLU A 22 7.90 8.96 -6.46
CA GLU A 22 8.78 8.69 -7.61
C GLU A 22 8.04 7.95 -8.75
N LEU A 23 7.10 7.06 -8.39
CA LEU A 23 6.24 6.35 -9.34
C LEU A 23 5.04 7.18 -9.84
N GLY A 24 4.94 8.44 -9.42
CA GLY A 24 3.91 9.39 -9.84
C GLY A 24 2.56 9.21 -9.16
N PHE A 25 2.49 8.47 -8.05
CA PHE A 25 1.31 8.40 -7.20
C PHE A 25 1.27 9.60 -6.25
N ARG A 26 0.05 9.98 -5.85
CA ARG A 26 -0.21 11.02 -4.86
C ARG A 26 -1.19 10.52 -3.82
N LEU A 27 -0.97 10.88 -2.56
CA LEU A 27 -1.91 10.59 -1.48
C LEU A 27 -3.25 11.27 -1.79
N VAL A 28 -4.34 10.50 -1.73
CA VAL A 28 -5.71 10.99 -1.95
C VAL A 28 -6.62 10.79 -0.75
N ARG A 29 -6.26 9.88 0.16
CA ARG A 29 -7.06 9.60 1.35
C ARG A 29 -6.19 8.98 2.43
N GLU A 30 -6.43 9.39 3.67
CA GLU A 30 -5.87 8.75 4.85
C GLU A 30 -7.02 8.49 5.84
N VAL A 31 -7.08 7.31 6.43
CA VAL A 31 -8.12 6.89 7.37
C VAL A 31 -7.48 6.25 8.59
N TYR A 32 -7.96 6.65 9.75
CA TYR A 32 -7.56 6.11 11.05
C TYR A 32 -8.82 5.63 11.77
N ASP A 33 -8.96 4.33 11.97
CA ASP A 33 -10.12 3.75 12.63
C ASP A 33 -9.73 3.12 13.96
N HIS A 34 -9.99 3.88 15.03
CA HIS A 34 -9.77 3.41 16.40
C HIS A 34 -10.82 2.40 16.87
N ALA A 35 -12.02 2.40 16.28
CA ALA A 35 -13.06 1.42 16.59
C ALA A 35 -12.71 0.04 16.01
N CYS A 36 -11.88 0.01 14.95
CA CYS A 36 -11.39 -1.22 14.33
C CYS A 36 -9.96 -1.55 14.76
N PHE A 37 -9.73 -1.73 16.07
CA PHE A 37 -8.44 -2.17 16.64
C PHE A 37 -7.24 -1.25 16.31
N GLY A 38 -7.47 0.01 15.93
CA GLY A 38 -6.40 0.92 15.50
C GLY A 38 -5.91 0.67 14.07
N SER A 39 -6.76 0.08 13.23
CA SER A 39 -6.51 -0.08 11.80
C SER A 39 -6.32 1.28 11.12
N SER A 40 -5.43 1.33 10.15
CA SER A 40 -5.09 2.57 9.44
C SER A 40 -4.92 2.30 7.95
N LEU A 41 -5.22 3.29 7.11
CA LEU A 41 -5.20 3.14 5.67
C LEU A 41 -4.76 4.44 5.00
N ALA A 42 -3.90 4.31 4.00
CA ALA A 42 -3.49 5.40 3.11
C ALA A 42 -3.72 4.98 1.66
N GLU A 43 -4.48 5.78 0.91
CA GLU A 43 -4.74 5.56 -0.50
C GLU A 43 -3.94 6.54 -1.34
N TYR A 44 -3.22 6.00 -2.32
CA TYR A 44 -2.41 6.72 -3.27
C TYR A 44 -2.94 6.47 -4.69
N LYS A 45 -3.04 7.52 -5.49
CA LYS A 45 -3.61 7.45 -6.84
C LYS A 45 -2.68 8.05 -7.87
N ARG A 46 -2.64 7.41 -9.04
CA ARG A 46 -2.15 8.00 -10.29
C ARG A 46 -3.11 7.70 -11.43
N ARG A 47 -2.81 8.21 -12.63
CA ARG A 47 -3.62 7.87 -13.82
C ARG A 47 -3.60 6.35 -14.07
N GLY A 48 -4.77 5.71 -14.00
CA GLY A 48 -4.94 4.28 -14.29
C GLY A 48 -4.51 3.31 -13.18
N ALA A 49 -4.14 3.79 -11.98
CA ALA A 49 -3.80 2.91 -10.86
C ALA A 49 -4.13 3.53 -9.50
N LEU A 50 -4.48 2.67 -8.55
CA LEU A 50 -4.68 2.98 -7.14
C LEU A 50 -3.81 2.02 -6.31
N VAL A 51 -3.13 2.55 -5.31
CA VAL A 51 -2.38 1.79 -4.30
C VAL A 51 -2.99 2.10 -2.94
N ARG A 52 -3.22 1.09 -2.12
CA ARG A 52 -3.66 1.25 -0.73
C ARG A 52 -2.63 0.60 0.17
N VAL A 53 -2.12 1.36 1.13
CA VAL A 53 -1.31 0.83 2.23
C VAL A 53 -2.25 0.67 3.41
N VAL A 54 -2.37 -0.55 3.93
CA VAL A 54 -3.30 -0.89 5.00
C VAL A 54 -2.54 -1.50 6.16
N TRP A 55 -2.81 -0.98 7.35
CA TRP A 55 -2.42 -1.56 8.62
C TRP A 55 -3.65 -2.19 9.26
N ASP A 56 -3.60 -3.50 9.45
CA ASP A 56 -4.56 -4.22 10.27
C ASP A 56 -4.15 -4.11 11.74
N GLY A 57 -4.93 -3.38 12.52
CA GLY A 57 -4.65 -3.17 13.94
C GLY A 57 -4.89 -4.41 14.81
N LYS A 58 -5.71 -5.36 14.35
CA LYS A 58 -6.02 -6.59 15.07
C LYS A 58 -4.89 -7.60 14.94
N GLU A 59 -4.43 -7.83 13.72
CA GLU A 59 -3.37 -8.80 13.43
C GLU A 59 -1.96 -8.17 13.47
N SER A 60 -1.86 -6.85 13.57
CA SER A 60 -0.59 -6.09 13.50
C SER A 60 0.20 -6.30 12.21
N ILE A 61 -0.51 -6.45 11.09
CA ILE A 61 0.07 -6.73 9.78
C ILE A 61 -0.08 -5.50 8.87
N LEU A 62 0.98 -5.23 8.10
CA LEU A 62 0.96 -4.25 7.02
C LEU A 62 0.79 -4.98 5.68
N PHE A 63 -0.10 -4.50 4.82
CA PHE A 63 -0.22 -5.01 3.45
C PHE A 63 -0.52 -3.89 2.46
N VAL A 64 -0.28 -4.19 1.18
CA VAL A 64 -0.55 -3.28 0.08
C VAL A 64 -1.49 -3.90 -0.94
N ASP A 65 -2.51 -3.13 -1.30
CA ASP A 65 -3.46 -3.50 -2.33
C ASP A 65 -3.28 -2.58 -3.54
N THR A 66 -3.17 -3.19 -4.73
CA THR A 66 -2.97 -2.44 -5.98
C THR A 66 -4.11 -2.73 -6.95
N ARG A 67 -5.03 -1.79 -7.07
CA ARG A 67 -6.23 -1.93 -7.91
C ARG A 67 -6.20 -1.01 -9.11
N HIS A 68 -6.94 -1.40 -10.15
CA HIS A 68 -7.39 -0.43 -11.14
C HIS A 68 -8.45 0.48 -10.49
N PRO A 69 -8.42 1.82 -10.68
CA PRO A 69 -9.33 2.75 -10.02
C PRO A 69 -10.82 2.56 -10.36
N LEU A 70 -11.15 1.73 -11.36
CA LEU A 70 -12.52 1.34 -11.70
C LEU A 70 -12.99 0.05 -11.03
N SER A 71 -12.11 -0.67 -10.31
CA SER A 71 -12.51 -1.86 -9.56
C SER A 71 -13.34 -1.43 -8.34
N ARG A 72 -14.67 -1.52 -8.47
CA ARG A 72 -15.65 -1.16 -7.43
C ARG A 72 -15.94 -2.32 -6.47
N THR A 73 -15.49 -3.52 -6.77
CA THR A 73 -15.73 -4.69 -5.94
C THR A 73 -14.74 -4.72 -4.78
N TRP A 74 -15.28 -4.74 -3.56
CA TRP A 74 -14.59 -5.32 -2.41
C TRP A 74 -14.49 -6.83 -2.68
N SER A 75 -13.51 -7.24 -3.47
CA SER A 75 -13.16 -8.65 -3.52
C SER A 75 -12.42 -8.98 -2.20
N PRO A 76 -12.78 -10.09 -1.53
CA PRO A 76 -11.89 -10.75 -0.58
C PRO A 76 -10.52 -10.91 -1.24
N VAL A 77 -9.48 -10.94 -0.40
CA VAL A 77 -8.07 -10.74 -0.77
C VAL A 77 -7.56 -11.70 -1.86
N ASP A 78 -8.32 -12.77 -2.16
CA ASP A 78 -7.98 -13.86 -3.06
C ASP A 78 -8.17 -13.62 -4.57
N ASP A 79 -8.95 -12.61 -5.02
CA ASP A 79 -9.42 -12.58 -6.43
C ASP A 79 -8.94 -11.39 -7.28
N VAL A 80 -7.97 -10.64 -6.77
CA VAL A 80 -7.22 -9.66 -7.54
C VAL A 80 -5.76 -10.05 -7.45
N ALA A 81 -4.90 -9.53 -8.33
CA ALA A 81 -3.45 -9.58 -8.12
C ALA A 81 -3.04 -8.71 -6.91
N SER A 82 -3.67 -8.96 -5.75
CA SER A 82 -3.25 -8.66 -4.40
C SER A 82 -1.90 -9.35 -4.24
N VAL A 83 -0.85 -8.61 -4.56
CA VAL A 83 0.46 -9.00 -4.08
C VAL A 83 0.39 -8.73 -2.57
N GLN A 84 -0.01 -9.75 -1.80
CA GLN A 84 0.30 -9.80 -0.38
C GLN A 84 1.83 -9.87 -0.29
N THR A 85 2.48 -8.72 -0.36
CA THR A 85 3.88 -8.62 0.04
C THR A 85 3.91 -8.50 1.54
N GLY A 86 3.91 -9.66 2.17
CA GLY A 86 3.92 -9.87 3.60
C GLY A 86 3.52 -11.31 3.81
N SER A 87 4.41 -12.12 4.37
CA SER A 87 3.97 -13.40 4.93
C SER A 87 2.91 -13.11 5.99
N PRO A 88 1.90 -13.96 6.19
CA PRO A 88 1.06 -13.88 7.39
C PRO A 88 1.98 -13.87 8.61
N GLY A 89 2.06 -12.74 9.32
CA GLY A 89 2.98 -12.54 10.45
C GLY A 89 4.28 -11.78 10.17
N SER A 90 4.49 -11.21 8.97
CA SER A 90 5.51 -10.16 8.80
C SER A 90 5.02 -8.91 9.52
N ASP A 91 5.59 -8.65 10.70
CA ASP A 91 5.42 -7.40 11.43
C ASP A 91 5.67 -6.21 10.48
N ALA A 92 5.15 -5.01 10.79
CA ALA A 92 5.63 -3.76 10.15
C ALA A 92 7.05 -3.41 10.62
N ASP A 93 7.95 -4.39 10.58
CA ASP A 93 9.37 -4.21 10.68
C ASP A 93 9.94 -3.75 9.32
N ASP A 94 11.23 -3.45 9.32
CA ASP A 94 11.89 -2.89 8.14
C ASP A 94 11.93 -3.91 6.98
N GLU A 95 11.92 -5.22 7.26
CA GLU A 95 11.90 -6.28 6.23
C GLU A 95 10.54 -6.35 5.53
N GLY A 96 9.43 -6.31 6.26
CA GLY A 96 8.08 -6.27 5.70
C GLY A 96 7.86 -5.04 4.83
N ILE A 97 8.32 -3.87 5.29
CA ILE A 97 8.26 -2.61 4.54
C ILE A 97 9.10 -2.69 3.26
N GLN A 98 10.32 -3.23 3.35
CA GLN A 98 11.18 -3.40 2.18
C GLN A 98 10.57 -4.35 1.14
N GLY A 99 9.95 -5.45 1.58
CA GLY A 99 9.23 -6.37 0.70
C GLY A 99 8.14 -5.66 -0.11
N VAL A 100 7.33 -4.83 0.56
CA VAL A 100 6.31 -3.98 -0.08
C VAL A 100 6.93 -3.04 -1.13
N CYS A 101 8.02 -2.36 -0.79
CA CYS A 101 8.72 -1.48 -1.72
C CYS A 101 9.21 -2.22 -2.97
N VAL A 102 9.80 -3.42 -2.82
CA VAL A 102 10.27 -4.25 -3.94
C VAL A 102 9.11 -4.68 -4.85
N ALA A 103 7.96 -5.07 -4.28
CA ALA A 103 6.79 -5.41 -5.09
C ALA A 103 6.21 -4.22 -5.85
N LEU A 104 6.11 -3.05 -5.21
CA LEU A 104 5.66 -1.83 -5.86
C LEU A 104 6.58 -1.43 -7.01
N ALA A 105 7.90 -1.45 -6.77
CA ALA A 105 8.90 -1.17 -7.79
C ALA A 105 8.76 -2.16 -8.97
N SER A 106 8.75 -3.47 -8.70
CA SER A 106 8.64 -4.51 -9.73
C SER A 106 7.36 -4.38 -10.56
N ARG A 107 6.22 -4.08 -9.92
CA ARG A 107 4.90 -3.96 -10.57
C ARG A 107 4.77 -2.70 -11.43
N PHE A 108 5.37 -1.58 -11.03
CA PHE A 108 5.14 -0.29 -11.67
C PHE A 108 6.32 0.24 -12.49
N GLN A 109 7.56 -0.20 -12.23
CA GLN A 109 8.72 0.14 -13.06
C GLN A 109 8.76 -0.69 -14.35
N GLY A 110 8.28 -1.94 -14.33
CA GLY A 110 8.25 -2.84 -15.51
C GLY A 110 7.38 -2.35 -16.69
N ARG A 111 6.49 -1.37 -16.48
CA ARG A 111 5.63 -0.84 -17.55
C ARG A 111 6.19 0.40 -18.27
N GLY A 112 7.34 0.93 -17.84
CA GLY A 112 7.89 2.20 -18.36
C GLY A 112 8.87 2.10 -19.52
N ARG A 113 9.25 0.91 -20.00
CA ARG A 113 10.40 0.79 -20.92
C ARG A 113 10.31 -0.30 -22.00
N GLN A 114 9.14 -0.61 -22.54
CA GLN A 114 9.10 -1.17 -23.90
C GLN A 114 9.22 -0.01 -24.90
N LYS A 115 10.47 0.38 -25.19
CA LYS A 115 10.78 1.10 -26.43
C LYS A 115 10.23 0.25 -27.57
N ARG A 116 9.10 0.67 -28.16
CA ARG A 116 8.71 0.27 -29.50
C ARG A 116 9.88 0.63 -30.41
N ARG A 117 10.69 -0.36 -30.78
CA ARG A 117 11.66 -0.18 -31.86
C ARG A 117 10.86 -0.09 -33.18
N PRO A 118 11.24 0.83 -34.07
CA PRO A 118 10.66 0.92 -35.41
C PRO A 118 10.94 -0.34 -36.23
#